data_AF-A0AAV0WTD9-F1
#
_entry.id   AF-A0AAV0WTD9-F1
#
_cell.length_a   1.000
_cell.length_b   1.000
_cell.length_c   1.000
_cell.angle_alpha   90.00
_cell.angle_beta   90.00
_cell.angle_gamma   90.00
#
_symmetry.space_group_name_H-M   'P 1'
#
loop_
_entity.id
_entity.type
_entity.pdbx_description
1 polymer ?
#
loop_
_entity_poly.entity_id
_entity_poly.type
_entity_poly.pdbx_seq_one_letter_code
_entity_poly.pdbx_strand_id
1 'polypeptide(L)'
;MQTESKLCNLRYLQKIQSNLTSDPKSFWRYINGLKTNNCIPQTMMLEEKSSTGGPEVANLFKEFFSSVYSTNKLNIDECLGYSKDYADIYQVQPYISFAVSEIFEAINSLD
;
A
#
# COMPACT_ATOMS: atom_id res chain seq x y z
N MET A 1 -26.70 10.19 4.34
CA MET A 1 -26.32 8.87 4.90
C MET A 1 -24.85 8.50 4.59
N GLN A 2 -23.91 9.46 4.58
CA GLN A 2 -22.46 9.21 4.30
C GLN A 2 -21.53 9.66 5.45
N THR A 3 -22.07 10.22 6.53
CA THR A 3 -21.31 10.85 7.62
C THR A 3 -20.79 9.83 8.63
N GLU A 4 -21.55 8.77 8.92
CA GLU A 4 -21.16 7.78 9.93
C GLU A 4 -20.04 6.85 9.47
N SER A 5 -20.03 6.47 8.19
CA SER A 5 -18.94 5.66 7.60
C SER A 5 -17.60 6.38 7.67
N LYS A 6 -17.58 7.68 7.34
CA LYS A 6 -16.38 8.52 7.44
C LYS A 6 -15.88 8.62 8.88
N LEU A 7 -16.79 8.83 9.84
CA LEU A 7 -16.44 8.93 11.26
C LEU A 7 -15.88 7.61 11.81
N CYS A 8 -16.46 6.48 11.42
CA CYS A 8 -15.97 5.16 11.79
C CYS A 8 -14.56 4.91 11.25
N ASN A 9 -14.32 5.27 9.98
CA ASN A 9 -13.01 5.14 9.35
C ASN A 9 -11.95 6.00 10.05
N LEU A 10 -12.27 7.26 10.39
CA LEU A 10 -11.35 8.13 11.14
C LEU A 10 -10.97 7.56 12.50
N ARG A 11 -11.95 7.07 13.27
CA ARG A 11 -11.71 6.45 14.58
C ARG A 11 -10.86 5.19 14.45
N TYR A 12 -11.11 4.39 13.42
CA TYR A 12 -10.30 3.23 13.10
C TYR A 12 -8.84 3.63 12.81
N LEU A 13 -8.61 4.64 11.96
CA LEU A 13 -7.26 5.13 11.65
C LEU A 13 -6.53 5.64 12.91
N GLN A 14 -7.20 6.45 13.74
CA GLN A 14 -6.63 6.96 14.98
C GLN A 14 -6.21 5.83 15.93
N LYS A 15 -7.03 4.78 16.06
CA LYS A 15 -6.72 3.61 16.88
C LYS A 15 -5.50 2.86 16.35
N ILE A 16 -5.44 2.64 15.04
CA ILE A 16 -4.32 1.94 14.40
C ILE A 16 -3.01 2.74 14.55
N GLN A 17 -3.06 4.06 14.35
CA GLN A 17 -1.92 4.95 14.53
C GLN A 17 -1.44 4.99 15.99
N SER A 18 -2.35 5.04 16.96
CA SER A 18 -2.01 5.00 18.38
C SER A 18 -1.36 3.66 18.77
N ASN A 19 -1.85 2.55 18.23
CA ASN A 19 -1.28 1.22 18.50
C ASN A 19 0.13 1.07 17.94
N LEU A 20 0.49 1.80 16.87
CA LEU A 20 1.84 1.72 16.30
C LEU A 20 2.92 2.11 17.32
N THR A 21 2.62 3.06 18.21
CA THR A 21 3.56 3.56 19.22
C THR A 21 3.31 2.97 20.61
N SER A 22 2.04 2.84 21.01
CA SER A 22 1.66 2.42 22.38
C SER A 22 1.58 0.90 22.57
N ASP A 23 1.26 0.13 21.52
CA ASP A 23 1.27 -1.34 21.52
C ASP A 23 1.68 -1.91 20.16
N PRO A 24 2.97 -1.76 19.78
CA PRO A 24 3.45 -2.16 18.46
C PRO A 24 3.21 -3.64 18.15
N LYS A 25 3.20 -4.49 19.19
CA LYS A 25 2.99 -5.95 19.05
C LYS A 25 1.58 -6.26 18.58
N SER A 26 0.55 -5.63 19.16
CA SER A 26 -0.82 -5.79 18.68
C SER A 26 -1.03 -5.21 17.28
N PHE A 27 -0.39 -4.09 16.97
CA PHE A 27 -0.40 -3.52 15.61
C PHE A 27 0.16 -4.52 14.60
N TRP A 28 1.37 -5.03 14.81
CA TRP A 28 1.98 -5.97 13.87
C TRP A 28 1.25 -7.30 13.80
N ARG A 29 0.69 -7.80 14.92
CA ARG A 29 -0.20 -8.97 14.92
C ARG A 29 -1.43 -8.75 14.04
N TYR A 30 -2.07 -7.59 14.14
CA TYR A 30 -3.22 -7.24 13.30
C TYR A 30 -2.84 -7.16 11.82
N ILE A 31 -1.78 -6.43 11.48
CA ILE A 31 -1.27 -6.31 10.10
C ILE A 31 -0.89 -7.68 9.53
N ASN A 32 -0.23 -8.53 10.31
CA ASN A 32 0.13 -9.87 9.88
C ASN A 32 -1.11 -10.75 9.68
N GLY A 33 -2.17 -10.58 10.48
CA GLY A 33 -3.46 -11.23 10.27
C GLY A 33 -4.23 -10.74 9.03
N LEU A 34 -3.95 -9.53 8.53
CA LEU A 34 -4.46 -9.09 7.22
C LEU A 34 -3.70 -9.78 6.07
N LYS A 35 -2.39 -9.99 6.24
CA LYS A 35 -1.51 -10.63 5.23
C LYS A 35 -1.74 -12.13 5.07
N THR A 36 -2.33 -12.81 6.06
CA THR A 36 -2.58 -14.26 5.98
C THR A 36 -3.62 -14.64 4.92
N ASN A 37 -4.42 -13.68 4.43
CA ASN A 37 -5.35 -13.89 3.32
C ASN A 37 -4.81 -13.35 1.99
N ASN A 38 -3.51 -13.56 1.71
CA ASN A 38 -2.88 -13.28 0.41
C ASN A 38 -3.36 -14.24 -0.71
N CYS A 39 -4.63 -14.62 -0.69
CA CYS A 39 -5.22 -15.39 -1.76
C CYS A 39 -5.55 -14.45 -2.90
N ILE A 40 -5.05 -14.77 -4.10
CA ILE A 40 -5.60 -14.23 -5.34
C ILE A 40 -7.11 -14.46 -5.28
N PRO A 41 -7.95 -13.44 -5.51
CA PRO A 41 -9.39 -13.61 -5.43
C PRO A 41 -9.82 -14.74 -6.36
N GLN A 42 -10.63 -15.66 -5.86
CA GLN A 42 -11.06 -16.83 -6.64
C GLN A 42 -11.86 -16.42 -7.88
N THR A 43 -12.50 -15.27 -7.84
CA THR A 43 -13.26 -14.72 -8.97
C THR A 43 -12.99 -13.23 -9.08
N MET A 44 -12.79 -12.73 -10.29
CA MET A 44 -12.70 -11.30 -10.56
C MET A 44 -13.62 -10.94 -11.74
N MET A 45 -14.28 -9.80 -11.62
CA MET A 45 -15.14 -9.23 -12.66
C MET A 45 -14.64 -7.84 -13.02
N LEU A 46 -14.47 -7.59 -14.31
CA LEU A 46 -14.06 -6.31 -14.89
C LEU A 46 -14.98 -6.04 -16.07
N GLU A 47 -15.90 -5.07 -15.91
CA GLU A 47 -16.97 -4.80 -16.88
C GLU A 47 -17.79 -6.07 -17.19
N GLU A 48 -17.82 -6.50 -18.45
CA GLU A 48 -18.50 -7.72 -18.93
C GLU A 48 -17.59 -8.97 -18.83
N LYS A 49 -16.31 -8.81 -18.46
CA LYS A 49 -15.35 -9.92 -18.33
C LYS A 49 -15.39 -10.47 -16.92
N SER A 50 -15.52 -11.79 -16.77
CA SER A 50 -15.31 -12.47 -15.49
C SER A 50 -14.32 -13.62 -15.65
N SER A 51 -13.52 -13.84 -14.62
CA SER A 51 -12.60 -14.97 -14.55
C SER A 51 -12.69 -15.65 -13.19
N THR A 52 -12.51 -16.97 -13.18
CA THR A 52 -12.50 -17.81 -11.99
C THR A 52 -11.18 -18.55 -11.87
N GLY A 53 -10.35 -18.11 -10.92
CA GLY A 53 -9.08 -18.69 -10.56
C GLY A 53 -7.95 -18.48 -11.58
N GLY A 54 -6.72 -18.72 -11.13
CA GLY A 54 -5.57 -18.85 -12.02
C GLY A 54 -4.99 -17.54 -12.60
N PRO A 55 -4.15 -17.67 -13.65
CA PRO A 55 -3.48 -16.56 -14.34
C PRO A 55 -4.44 -15.50 -14.91
N GLU A 56 -5.66 -15.90 -15.25
CA GLU A 56 -6.67 -15.04 -15.86
C GLU A 56 -7.20 -13.99 -14.88
N VAL A 57 -7.32 -14.33 -13.58
CA VAL A 57 -7.62 -13.34 -12.54
C VAL A 57 -6.49 -12.33 -12.42
N ALA A 58 -5.24 -12.79 -12.46
CA ALA A 58 -4.08 -11.89 -12.42
C ALA A 58 -4.03 -10.95 -13.65
N ASN A 59 -4.46 -11.44 -14.82
CA ASN A 59 -4.56 -10.63 -16.04
C ASN A 59 -5.67 -9.58 -15.95
N LEU A 60 -6.87 -9.93 -15.45
CA LEU A 60 -7.93 -8.95 -15.20
C LEU A 60 -7.52 -7.92 -14.15
N PHE A 61 -6.79 -8.36 -13.11
CA PHE A 61 -6.21 -7.46 -12.11
C PHE A 61 -5.23 -6.49 -12.76
N LYS A 62 -4.31 -7.00 -13.58
CA LYS A 62 -3.37 -6.18 -14.35
C LYS A 62 -4.10 -5.17 -15.24
N GLU A 63 -5.10 -5.61 -16.00
CA GLU A 63 -5.86 -4.77 -16.92
C GLU A 63 -6.55 -3.62 -16.17
N PHE A 64 -7.24 -3.93 -15.07
CA PHE A 64 -7.83 -2.92 -14.20
C PHE A 64 -6.77 -1.98 -13.63
N PHE A 65 -5.71 -2.52 -13.01
CA PHE A 65 -4.70 -1.70 -12.36
C PHE A 65 -4.01 -0.77 -13.36
N SER A 66 -3.62 -1.27 -14.54
CA SER A 66 -3.04 -0.45 -15.60
C SER A 66 -3.96 0.64 -16.12
N SER A 67 -5.28 0.50 -16.02
CA SER A 67 -6.22 1.55 -16.47
C SER A 67 -6.36 2.70 -15.46
N VAL A 68 -6.18 2.43 -14.16
CA VAL A 68 -6.30 3.47 -13.12
C VAL A 68 -5.00 4.24 -12.92
N TYR A 69 -3.84 3.61 -13.17
CA TYR A 69 -2.54 4.25 -13.05
C TYR A 69 -2.08 4.81 -14.39
N SER A 70 -2.00 6.14 -14.48
CA SER A 70 -1.40 6.81 -15.62
C SER A 70 0.10 6.50 -15.71
N THR A 71 0.58 6.17 -16.92
CA THR A 71 2.03 6.08 -17.23
C THR A 71 2.73 7.45 -17.24
N ASN A 72 2.02 8.51 -16.87
CA ASN A 72 2.57 9.84 -16.79
C ASN A 72 3.66 9.83 -15.73
N LYS A 73 4.89 10.17 -16.14
CA LYS A 73 5.98 10.50 -15.23
C LYS A 73 5.39 11.39 -14.14
N LEU A 74 5.50 10.95 -12.88
CA LEU A 74 5.01 11.72 -11.75
C LEU A 74 5.52 13.16 -11.88
N ASN A 75 4.61 14.09 -12.14
CA ASN A 75 4.94 15.51 -12.06
C ASN A 75 4.89 15.85 -10.58
N ILE A 76 6.02 15.64 -9.91
CA ILE A 76 6.17 15.83 -8.47
C ILE A 76 5.74 17.24 -8.07
N ASP A 77 5.93 18.24 -8.95
CA ASP A 77 5.55 19.63 -8.71
C ASP A 77 4.03 19.83 -8.61
N GLU A 78 3.23 19.00 -9.28
CA GLU A 78 1.77 19.08 -9.28
C GLU A 78 1.15 18.40 -8.03
N CYS A 79 1.82 17.37 -7.49
CA CYS A 79 1.37 16.66 -6.28
C CYS A 79 1.72 17.39 -4.97
N LEU A 80 2.80 18.17 -4.93
CA LEU A 80 3.25 18.89 -3.73
C LEU A 80 2.40 20.13 -3.39
N GLY A 81 1.50 20.54 -4.28
CA GLY A 81 0.63 21.71 -4.07
C GLY A 81 -0.47 21.54 -3.03
N TYR A 82 -0.76 20.30 -2.59
CA TYR A 82 -1.99 19.99 -1.84
C TYR A 82 -1.84 19.61 -0.36
N SER A 83 -0.65 19.55 0.23
CA SER A 83 -0.59 19.55 1.69
C SER A 83 0.76 19.95 2.28
N LYS A 84 0.78 21.06 3.02
CA LYS A 84 1.91 21.42 3.89
C LYS A 84 2.02 20.53 5.15
N ASP A 85 0.97 19.76 5.47
CA ASP A 85 0.90 18.98 6.72
C ASP A 85 1.30 17.51 6.61
N TYR A 86 1.63 17.00 5.42
CA TYR A 86 2.10 15.61 5.21
C TYR A 86 3.57 15.50 4.78
N ALA A 87 4.35 16.59 4.91
CA ALA A 87 5.75 16.65 4.49
C ALA A 87 6.67 15.63 5.20
N ASP A 88 6.25 15.09 6.35
CA ASP A 88 7.08 14.17 7.14
C ASP A 88 6.92 12.69 6.77
N ILE A 89 5.87 12.31 6.04
CA ILE A 89 5.61 10.89 5.69
C ILE A 89 6.09 10.55 4.27
N TYR A 90 6.28 11.56 3.41
CA TYR A 90 6.71 11.39 2.01
C TYR A 90 8.18 11.75 1.75
N GLN A 91 9.00 11.89 2.80
CA GLN A 91 10.47 11.83 2.64
C GLN A 91 10.99 10.41 2.31
N VAL A 92 10.11 9.45 2.03
CA VAL A 92 10.52 8.22 1.35
C VAL A 92 10.75 8.55 -0.12
N GLN A 93 12.00 8.93 -0.40
CA GLN A 93 12.63 9.17 -1.69
C GLN A 93 12.03 8.30 -2.82
N PRO A 94 11.63 8.89 -3.97
CA PRO A 94 11.17 8.12 -5.13
C PRO A 94 12.28 7.32 -5.83
N TYR A 95 13.52 7.38 -5.34
CA TYR A 95 14.67 6.65 -5.89
C TYR A 95 15.57 6.15 -4.76
N ILE A 96 15.08 5.23 -3.92
CA ILE A 96 15.98 4.32 -3.20
C ILE A 96 16.39 3.23 -4.19
N SER A 97 17.58 3.40 -4.77
CA SER A 97 18.27 2.34 -5.50
C SER A 97 19.47 1.96 -4.66
N PHE A 98 19.52 0.69 -4.26
CA PHE A 98 20.69 0.09 -3.63
C PHE A 98 21.31 -0.91 -4.60
N ALA A 99 22.63 -0.92 -4.68
CA ALA A 99 23.36 -2.01 -5.30
C ALA A 99 23.31 -3.23 -4.37
N VAL A 100 23.34 -4.43 -4.96
CA VAL A 100 23.38 -5.69 -4.20
C VAL A 100 24.57 -5.72 -3.24
N SER A 101 25.70 -5.08 -3.61
CA SER A 101 26.88 -4.94 -2.74
C SER A 101 26.61 -4.14 -1.48
N GLU A 102 25.85 -3.04 -1.56
CA GLU A 102 25.54 -2.18 -0.40
C GLU A 102 24.69 -2.93 0.63
N ILE A 103 23.80 -3.82 0.16
CA ILE A 103 23.04 -4.71 1.04
C ILE A 103 23.97 -5.67 1.77
N PHE A 104 24.88 -6.32 1.05
CA PHE A 104 25.80 -7.29 1.65
C PHE A 104 26.78 -6.63 2.62
N GLU A 105 27.30 -5.44 2.30
CA GLU A 105 28.15 -4.66 3.21
C GLU A 105 27.40 -4.28 4.49
N ALA A 106 26.17 -3.78 4.37
CA ALA A 106 25.37 -3.44 5.55
C ALA A 106 25.11 -4.67 6.43
N ILE A 107 24.76 -5.82 5.84
CA ILE A 107 24.54 -7.06 6.59
C ILE A 107 25.83 -7.53 7.28
N ASN A 108 26.96 -7.52 6.58
CA ASN A 108 28.25 -7.95 7.13
C ASN A 108 28.84 -6.97 8.15
N SER A 109 28.34 -5.73 8.20
CA SER A 109 28.73 -4.72 9.19
C SER A 109 27.96 -4.82 10.52
N LEU A 110 26.98 -5.73 10.60
CA LEU A 110 26.13 -5.96 11.78
C LEU A 110 26.69 -7.03 12.73
N ASP A 111 27.79 -7.69 12.37
CA ASP A 111 28.61 -8.53 13.26
C ASP A 111 29.82 -7.75 13.80
#